data_AF-A0A838GAD8-F1
#
_entry.id   AF-A0A838GAD8-F1
#
_cell.length_a   1.000
_cell.length_b   1.000
_cell.length_c   1.000
_cell.angle_alpha   90.00
_cell.angle_beta   90.00
_cell.angle_gamma   90.00
#
_symmetry.space_group_name_H-M   'P 1'
#
loop_
_entity.id
_entity.type
_entity.pdbx_description
1 polymer ?
#
loop_
_entity_poly.entity_id
_entity_poly.type
_entity_poly.pdbx_seq_one_letter_code
_entity_poly.pdbx_strand_id
1 'polypeptide(L)' 'VVEMEAAALYAFGEARQRPVACFSHITNTMAVSEGDFEKGPANGAERALKVAAAAARGWFGR' A
#
# COMPACT_ATOMS: atom_id res chain seq x y z
N VAL A 1 8.10 7.10 -1.20
CA VAL A 1 6.67 7.47 -1.32
C VAL A 1 6.31 8.37 -0.15
N VAL A 2 5.41 9.32 -0.33
CA VAL A 2 4.89 10.14 0.76
C VAL A 2 3.43 9.72 0.95
N GLU A 3 3.12 9.14 2.11
CA GLU A 3 1.79 8.64 2.50
C GLU A 3 1.64 8.89 4.01
N MET A 4 0.41 8.92 4.54
CA MET A 4 0.16 9.33 5.92
C MET A 4 -0.14 8.15 6.87
N GLU A 5 -0.44 6.97 6.33
CA GLU A 5 -1.05 5.86 7.06
C GLU A 5 -0.06 4.75 7.41
N ALA A 6 0.95 4.50 6.57
CA ALA A 6 1.87 3.37 6.75
C ALA A 6 2.69 3.47 8.05
N ALA A 7 3.10 4.68 8.44
CA ALA A 7 3.86 4.91 9.67
C ALA A 7 3.07 4.47 10.92
N ALA A 8 1.77 4.78 10.97
CA ALA A 8 0.90 4.37 12.08
C ALA A 8 0.73 2.84 12.14
N LEU A 9 0.62 2.17 10.98
CA LEU A 9 0.53 0.71 10.92
C LEU A 9 1.82 0.02 11.38
N TYR A 10 2.99 0.57 11.03
CA TYR A 10 4.26 0.04 11.53
C TYR A 10 4.42 0.24 13.03
N ALA A 11 4.10 1.44 13.55
CA ALA A 11 4.12 1.71 14.99
C ALA A 11 3.17 0.77 15.76
N PHE A 12 1.97 0.51 15.20
CA PHE A 12 1.05 -0.47 15.77
C PHE A 12 1.62 -1.90 15.71
N GLY A 13 2.20 -2.32 14.59
CA GLY A 13 2.85 -3.62 14.44
C GLY A 13 3.96 -3.83 15.47
N GLU A 14 4.80 -2.82 15.67
CA GLU A 14 5.85 -2.79 16.69
C GLU A 14 5.24 -2.91 18.10
N ALA A 15 4.26 -2.08 18.45
CA ALA A 15 3.60 -2.13 19.76
C ALA A 15 2.91 -3.48 20.04
N ARG A 16 2.45 -4.19 18.99
CA ARG A 16 1.78 -5.49 19.08
C ARG A 16 2.70 -6.69 18.84
N GLN A 17 3.99 -6.43 18.61
CA GLN A 17 5.01 -7.42 18.27
C GLN A 17 4.52 -8.34 17.14
N ARG A 18 4.03 -7.73 16.06
CA ARG A 18 3.46 -8.43 14.91
C ARG A 18 4.13 -7.96 13.62
N PRO A 19 4.55 -8.87 12.74
CA PRO A 19 5.13 -8.48 11.46
C PRO A 19 4.06 -7.76 10.61
N VAL A 20 4.43 -6.62 10.05
CA VAL A 20 3.58 -5.81 9.17
C VAL A 20 4.34 -5.57 7.87
N ALA A 21 3.64 -5.73 6.74
CA ALA A 21 4.15 -5.38 5.42
C ALA A 21 3.15 -4.46 4.72
N CYS A 22 3.64 -3.34 4.18
CA CYS A 22 2.84 -2.35 3.47
C CYS A 22 3.27 -2.30 2.00
N PHE A 23 2.30 -2.21 1.09
CA PHE A 23 2.52 -2.03 -0.35
C PHE A 23 1.91 -0.69 -0.76
N SER A 24 2.66 0.17 -1.45
CA SER A 24 2.11 1.38 -2.06
C SER A 24 2.14 1.26 -3.58
N HIS A 25 1.00 1.59 -4.20
CA HIS A 25 0.87 1.72 -5.64
C HIS A 25 1.18 3.16 -6.02
N ILE A 26 2.36 3.39 -6.57
CA ILE A 26 2.80 4.72 -6.99
C ILE A 26 2.00 5.10 -8.24
N THR A 27 1.11 6.08 -8.09
CA THR A 27 0.19 6.52 -9.15
C THR A 27 0.61 7.85 -9.79
N ASN A 28 1.52 8.58 -9.15
CA ASN A 28 1.95 9.90 -9.58
C ASN A 28 3.37 10.24 -9.12
N THR A 29 3.92 11.30 -9.72
CA THR A 29 5.11 12.00 -9.21
C THR A 29 4.71 13.02 -8.13
N MET A 30 5.63 13.43 -7.24
CA MET A 30 5.34 14.39 -6.15
C MET A 30 4.55 15.59 -6.67
N ALA A 31 3.24 15.62 -6.44
CA ALA A 31 2.23 16.54 -6.98
C ALA A 31 2.74 17.90 -7.50
N VAL A 32 3.40 17.90 -8.66
CA VAL A 32 4.01 19.07 -9.29
C VAL A 32 3.27 19.46 -10.56
N SER A 33 2.46 18.55 -11.10
CA SER A 33 1.73 18.72 -12.35
C SER A 33 0.23 18.49 -12.17
N GLU A 34 -0.58 19.15 -13.01
CA GLU A 34 -2.01 18.93 -13.06
C GLU A 34 -2.32 17.47 -13.43
N GLY A 35 -3.23 16.83 -12.68
CA GLY A 35 -3.56 15.41 -12.85
C GLY A 35 -2.75 14.43 -11.99
N ASP A 36 -1.76 14.89 -11.20
CA ASP A 36 -0.98 14.03 -10.28
C ASP A 36 -1.83 13.36 -9.16
N PHE A 37 -3.11 13.68 -9.04
CA PHE A 37 -4.01 13.00 -8.10
C PHE A 37 -4.94 11.98 -8.76
N GLU A 38 -4.83 11.78 -10.08
CA GLU A 38 -5.64 10.82 -10.81
C GLU A 38 -5.14 9.39 -10.55
N LYS A 39 -5.96 8.58 -9.88
CA LYS A 39 -5.58 7.22 -9.44
C LYS A 39 -6.10 6.12 -10.36
N GLY A 40 -6.73 6.50 -11.48
CA GLY A 40 -7.35 5.58 -12.43
C GLY A 40 -8.55 4.82 -11.85
N PRO A 41 -9.00 3.74 -12.52
CA PRO A 41 -10.21 3.01 -12.14
C PRO A 41 -10.18 2.51 -10.69
N ALA A 42 -11.31 2.71 -9.98
CA ALA A 42 -11.49 2.36 -8.58
C ALA A 42 -10.36 2.85 -7.64
N ASN A 43 -9.70 3.96 -8.00
CA ASN A 43 -8.54 4.50 -7.27
C ASN A 43 -7.42 3.48 -7.04
N GLY A 44 -7.26 2.52 -7.94
CA GLY A 44 -6.26 1.46 -7.83
C GLY A 44 -6.59 0.34 -6.81
N ALA A 45 -7.76 0.36 -6.17
CA ALA A 45 -8.15 -0.61 -5.14
C ALA A 45 -8.08 -2.07 -5.63
N GLU A 46 -8.55 -2.33 -6.85
CA GLU A 46 -8.49 -3.67 -7.44
C GLU A 46 -7.04 -4.19 -7.56
N ARG A 47 -6.11 -3.31 -7.96
CA ARG A 47 -4.68 -3.66 -8.10
C ARG A 47 -4.07 -3.91 -6.73
N ALA A 48 -4.38 -3.06 -5.75
CA ALA A 48 -3.92 -3.22 -4.37
C ALA A 48 -4.38 -4.56 -3.77
N LEU A 49 -5.66 -4.92 -3.92
CA LEU A 49 -6.21 -6.19 -3.45
C LEU A 49 -5.57 -7.39 -4.14
N LYS A 50 -5.31 -7.33 -5.46
CA LYS A 50 -4.62 -8.39 -6.20
C LYS A 50 -3.22 -8.65 -5.65
N VAL A 51 -2.46 -7.59 -5.37
CA VAL A 51 -1.10 -7.68 -4.78
C VAL A 51 -1.17 -8.24 -3.36
N ALA A 52 -2.04 -7.70 -2.51
CA ALA A 52 -2.19 -8.17 -1.13
C ALA A 52 -2.57 -9.66 -1.07
N ALA A 53 -3.50 -10.10 -1.91
CA ALA A 53 -3.90 -11.50 -1.99
C ALA A 53 -2.77 -12.40 -2.52
N ALA A 54 -1.98 -11.94 -3.49
CA ALA A 54 -0.82 -12.68 -3.99
C ALA A 54 0.26 -12.84 -2.92
N ALA A 55 0.57 -11.76 -2.19
CA ALA A 55 1.51 -11.78 -1.07
C ALA A 55 1.05 -12.74 0.04
N ALA A 56 -0.23 -12.68 0.43
CA ALA A 56 -0.80 -13.59 1.42
C ALA A 56 -0.70 -15.05 0.98
N ARG A 57 -1.07 -15.37 -0.27
CA ARG A 57 -0.92 -16.74 -0.81
C ARG A 57 0.53 -17.21 -0.81
N GLY A 58 1.46 -16.37 -1.22
CA GLY A 58 2.89 -16.69 -1.22
C GLY A 58 3.49 -16.83 0.18
N TRP A 59 2.89 -16.20 1.19
CA TRP A 59 3.30 -16.31 2.59
C TRP A 59 2.77 -17.59 3.25
N PHE A 60 1.47 -17.88 3.08
CA PHE A 60 0.82 -19.04 3.71
C PHE A 60 0.95 -20.35 2.93
N GLY A 61 1.34 -20.30 1.65
CA GLY A 61 1.62 -21.48 0.84
C GLY A 61 3.05 -22.03 1.01
N ARG A 62 3.83 -21.47 1.95
CA ARG A 62 5.14 -21.98 2.40
C ARG A 62 4.96 -22.77 3.68
#